data_AF-Q1H1D4-F1
#
_entry.id   AF-Q1H1D4-F1
#
_cell.length_a   1.000
_cell.length_b   1.000
_cell.length_c   1.000
_cell.angle_alpha   90.00
_cell.angle_beta   90.00
_cell.angle_gamma   90.00
#
_symmetry.space_group_name_H-M   'P 1'
#
loop_
_entity.id
_entity.type
_entity.pdbx_description
1 polymer ?
#
loop_
_entity_poly.entity_id
_entity_poly.type
_entity_poly.pdbx_seq_one_letter_code
_entity_poly.pdbx_strand_id
1 'polypeptide(L)'
;MLANSFAIILLSLIVGIPPLVFLFLAIAHGHFDNIGNTADSIFEAEELRYSRPWETRQQAEERMRQHGGLLRNPQQEWERWL
;
A
#
# COMPACT_ATOMS: atom_id res chain seq x y z
N MET A 1 -39.52 -12.13 23.56
CA MET A 1 -38.79 -11.52 22.41
C MET A 1 -37.62 -10.61 22.82
N LEU A 2 -37.52 -10.12 24.07
CA LEU A 2 -36.42 -9.22 24.51
C LEU A 2 -35.04 -9.89 24.71
N ALA A 3 -34.98 -11.21 24.92
CA ALA A 3 -33.72 -11.93 25.13
C ALA A 3 -32.79 -11.93 23.90
N ASN A 4 -33.34 -11.71 22.69
CA ASN A 4 -32.56 -11.70 21.45
C ASN A 4 -31.92 -10.32 21.19
N SER A 5 -32.59 -9.24 21.58
CA SER A 5 -32.11 -7.87 21.35
C SER A 5 -30.87 -7.54 22.18
N PHE A 6 -30.80 -8.00 23.43
CA PHE A 6 -29.64 -7.77 24.29
C PHE A 6 -28.38 -8.45 23.75
N ALA A 7 -28.51 -9.71 23.30
CA ALA A 7 -27.39 -10.45 22.71
C ALA A 7 -26.86 -9.78 21.43
N ILE A 8 -27.75 -9.27 20.58
CA ILE A 8 -27.37 -8.55 19.35
C ILE A 8 -26.65 -7.24 19.70
N ILE A 9 -27.19 -6.45 20.65
CA ILE A 9 -26.57 -5.20 21.09
C ILE A 9 -25.17 -5.46 21.65
N LEU A 10 -25.03 -6.48 22.50
CA LEU A 10 -23.75 -6.84 23.10
C LEU A 10 -22.74 -7.30 22.03
N LEU A 11 -23.18 -8.13 21.08
CA LEU A 11 -22.34 -8.57 19.97
C LEU A 11 -21.88 -7.38 19.11
N SER A 12 -22.78 -6.46 18.79
CA SER A 12 -22.47 -5.25 18.04
C SER A 12 -21.46 -4.36 18.78
N LEU A 13 -21.56 -4.25 20.11
CA LEU A 13 -20.59 -3.49 20.91
C LEU A 13 -19.23 -4.19 20.96
N ILE A 14 -19.20 -5.51 21.15
CA ILE A 14 -17.96 -6.30 21.17
C ILE A 14 -17.24 -6.23 19.81
N VAL A 15 -17.98 -6.20 18.70
CA VAL A 15 -17.38 -6.12 17.37
C VAL A 15 -17.06 -4.67 16.97
N GLY A 16 -17.89 -3.70 17.36
CA GLY A 16 -17.79 -2.31 16.91
C GLY A 16 -16.86 -1.43 17.74
N ILE A 17 -16.76 -1.65 19.06
CA ILE A 17 -15.92 -0.82 19.94
C ILE A 17 -14.42 -1.05 19.68
N PRO A 18 -13.91 -2.29 19.59
CA PRO A 18 -12.47 -2.51 19.40
C PRO A 18 -11.88 -1.78 18.19
N PRO A 19 -12.43 -1.85 16.97
CA PRO A 19 -11.86 -1.14 15.82
C PRO A 19 -11.88 0.38 16.00
N LEU A 20 -12.88 0.94 16.68
CA LEU A 20 -12.91 2.38 17.00
C LEU A 20 -11.78 2.77 17.97
N VAL A 21 -11.53 1.93 18.99
CA VAL A 21 -10.42 2.14 19.93
C VAL A 21 -9.08 2.05 19.21
N PHE A 22 -8.88 1.02 18.38
CA PHE A 22 -7.66 0.88 17.60
C PHE A 22 -7.45 2.04 16.62
N LEU A 23 -8.51 2.52 15.97
CA LEU A 23 -8.44 3.68 15.10
C LEU A 23 -7.99 4.93 15.87
N PHE A 24 -8.58 5.18 17.03
CA PHE A 24 -8.22 6.34 17.84
C PHE A 24 -6.77 6.25 18.35
N LEU A 25 -6.33 5.06 18.77
CA LEU A 25 -4.94 4.81 19.14
C LEU A 25 -4.00 5.02 17.94
N ALA A 26 -4.36 4.51 16.76
CA ALA A 26 -3.54 4.67 15.56
C ALA A 26 -3.37 6.14 15.16
N ILE A 27 -4.44 6.94 15.27
CA ILE A 27 -4.39 8.39 15.06
C ILE A 27 -3.49 9.05 16.10
N ALA A 28 -3.65 8.72 17.39
CA ALA A 28 -2.86 9.31 18.46
C ALA A 28 -1.35 9.00 18.37
N HIS A 29 -0.98 7.85 17.80
CA HIS A 29 0.41 7.44 17.60
C HIS A 29 0.97 7.86 16.23
N GLY A 30 0.23 8.66 15.45
CA GLY A 30 0.72 9.21 14.20
C GLY A 30 0.86 8.18 13.07
N HIS A 31 0.16 7.04 13.14
CA HIS A 31 0.19 6.03 12.05
C HIS A 31 -0.31 6.59 10.70
N PHE A 32 -1.05 7.71 10.74
CA PHE A 32 -1.58 8.40 9.57
C PHE A 32 -0.83 9.70 9.23
N ASP A 33 0.25 10.03 9.95
CA ASP A 33 0.98 11.30 9.72
C ASP A 33 1.78 11.26 8.41
N ASN A 34 2.19 10.06 7.98
CA ASN A 34 2.99 9.84 6.79
C ASN A 34 2.21 9.16 5.66
N ILE A 35 0.90 9.42 5.51
CA ILE A 35 0.11 8.85 4.40
C ILE A 35 0.75 9.16 3.04
N GLY A 36 1.38 10.32 2.88
CA GLY A 36 2.13 10.69 1.67
C GLY A 36 3.29 9.73 1.37
N ASN A 37 4.09 9.37 2.38
CA ASN A 37 5.22 8.46 2.22
C ASN A 37 4.77 6.99 2.11
N THR A 38 3.63 6.63 2.69
CA THR A 38 3.05 5.27 2.53
C THR A 38 2.33 5.13 1.19
N ALA A 39 1.95 6.25 0.57
CA ALA A 39 1.45 6.32 -0.80
C ALA A 39 2.58 6.40 -1.83
N ASP A 40 3.84 6.53 -1.40
CA ASP A 40 4.97 6.32 -2.30
C ASP A 40 4.92 4.86 -2.76
N SER A 41 4.58 4.75 -4.04
CA SER A 41 4.75 3.63 -4.95
C SER A 41 5.32 2.36 -4.32
N ILE A 42 4.56 1.25 -4.43
CA ILE A 42 5.04 -0.12 -4.16
C ILE A 42 6.35 -0.40 -4.94
N PHE A 43 6.58 0.33 -6.04
CA PHE A 43 7.83 0.32 -6.77
C PHE A 43 8.83 1.26 -6.10
N GLU A 44 10.00 0.72 -5.73
CA GLU A 44 11.15 1.55 -5.43
C GLU A 44 11.47 2.46 -6.64
N ALA A 45 12.04 3.65 -6.40
CA ALA A 45 12.31 4.62 -7.48
C ALA A 45 13.14 4.03 -8.64
N GLU A 46 13.92 2.99 -8.34
CA GLU A 46 14.77 2.26 -9.28
C GLU A 46 13.98 1.27 -10.14
N GLU A 47 12.88 0.69 -9.63
CA GLU A 47 12.03 -0.25 -10.35
C GLU A 47 11.25 0.40 -11.50
N LEU A 48 11.07 1.72 -11.45
CA LEU A 48 10.51 2.51 -12.55
C LEU A 48 11.43 2.52 -13.78
N ARG A 49 12.67 2.03 -13.66
CA ARG A 49 13.63 1.91 -14.75
C ARG A 49 13.67 0.52 -15.38
N TYR A 50 12.81 -0.42 -14.96
CA TYR A 50 12.75 -1.74 -15.59
C TYR A 50 12.08 -1.74 -16.97
N SER A 51 12.41 -2.78 -17.74
CA SER A 51 11.72 -3.10 -18.98
C SER A 51 10.29 -3.55 -18.68
N ARG A 52 9.31 -2.92 -19.32
CA ARG A 52 7.89 -3.23 -19.18
C ARG A 52 7.33 -3.65 -20.55
N PRO A 53 7.08 -4.94 -20.79
CA PRO A 53 6.71 -5.45 -22.12
C PRO A 53 5.33 -4.96 -22.61
N TRP A 54 4.51 -4.41 -21.72
CA TRP A 54 3.19 -3.85 -22.04
C TRP A 54 3.22 -2.35 -22.38
N GLU A 55 4.36 -1.65 -22.25
CA GLU A 55 4.45 -0.23 -22.58
C GLU A 55 4.51 0.02 -24.10
N THR A 56 3.79 1.03 -24.56
CA THR A 56 3.98 1.58 -25.91
C THR A 56 5.31 2.33 -26.01
N ARG A 57 5.80 2.55 -27.23
CA ARG A 57 7.08 3.27 -27.44
C ARG A 57 7.07 4.67 -26.83
N GLN A 58 5.96 5.40 -26.93
CA GLN A 58 5.82 6.73 -26.34
C GLN A 58 5.94 6.69 -24.81
N GLN A 59 5.27 5.73 -24.17
CA GLN A 59 5.34 5.54 -22.72
C GLN A 59 6.75 5.16 -22.26
N ALA A 60 7.43 4.30 -23.02
CA ALA A 60 8.81 3.91 -22.71
C ALA A 60 9.78 5.10 -22.79
N GLU A 61 9.64 5.95 -23.81
CA GLU A 61 10.46 7.16 -23.95
C GLU A 61 10.19 8.16 -22.82
N GLU A 62 8.92 8.37 -22.47
CA GLU A 62 8.53 9.30 -21.41
C GLU A 62 9.06 8.86 -20.05
N ARG A 63 8.98 7.56 -19.75
CA ARG A 63 9.60 6.95 -18.57
C ARG A 63 11.12 7.12 -18.55
N MET A 64 11.80 6.89 -19.68
CA MET A 64 13.25 7.10 -19.78
C MET A 64 13.66 8.56 -19.56
N ARG A 65 12.81 9.52 -19.96
CA ARG A 65 13.03 10.95 -19.68
C ARG A 65 12.85 11.29 -18.19
N GLN A 66 11.88 10.67 -17.53
CA GLN A 66 11.54 10.94 -16.12
C GLN A 66 12.46 10.21 -15.12
N HIS A 67 12.84 8.97 -15.41
CA HIS A 67 13.55 8.09 -14.47
C HIS A 67 14.95 7.66 -14.95
N GLY A 68 15.36 8.04 -16.16
CA GLY A 68 16.66 7.68 -16.74
C GLY A 68 16.66 6.35 -17.51
N GLY A 69 17.85 5.97 -18.01
CA GLY A 69 18.01 4.78 -18.84
C GLY A 69 17.65 3.47 -18.12
N LEU A 70 17.28 2.45 -18.89
CA LEU A 70 16.97 1.11 -18.38
C LEU A 70 18.11 0.57 -17.51
N LEU A 71 17.77 -0.06 -16.37
CA LEU A 71 18.75 -0.78 -15.56
C LEU A 71 19.27 -2.00 -16.33
N ARG A 72 20.59 -2.24 -16.22
CA ARG A 72 21.21 -3.47 -16.74
C ARG A 72 20.80 -4.60 -15.79
N ASN A 73 19.86 -5.41 -16.25
CA ASN A 73 19.55 -6.74 -15.72
C ASN A 73 18.46 -6.82 -14.62
N PRO A 74 17.16 -6.90 -14.99
CA PRO A 74 16.08 -7.06 -14.02
C PRO A 74 16.18 -8.37 -13.22
N GLN A 75 16.76 -9.44 -13.78
CA GLN A 75 16.86 -10.75 -13.11
C GLN A 75 17.74 -10.74 -11.84
N GLN A 76 18.80 -9.93 -11.80
CA GLN A 76 19.72 -9.92 -10.65
C GLN A 76 19.09 -9.32 -9.39
N GLU A 77 18.08 -8.46 -9.52
CA GLU A 77 17.40 -7.86 -8.37
C GLU A 77 16.28 -8.75 -7.81
N TRP A 78 15.61 -9.54 -8.66
CA TRP A 78 14.66 -10.57 -8.18
C TRP A 78 15.35 -11.66 -7.36
N GLU A 79 16.59 -12.01 -7.69
CA GLU A 79 17.41 -12.95 -6.90
C GLU A 79 17.73 -12.44 -5.50
N ARG A 80 17.66 -11.13 -5.24
CA ARG A 80 17.91 -10.56 -3.90
C ARG A 80 16.80 -10.86 -2.90
N TRP A 81 15.58 -11.10 -3.40
CA TRP A 81 14.38 -11.33 -2.62
C TRP A 81 13.98 -12.82 -2.52
N LEU A 82 14.66 -13.69 -3.27
CA LEU A 82 14.53 -15.16 -3.21
C LEU A 82 15.55 -15.77 -2.26
#